data_AF-A0A9D1FGN1-F1
#
_entry.id   AF-A0A9D1FGN1-F1
#
_cell.length_a   1.000
_cell.length_b   1.000
_cell.length_c   1.000
_cell.angle_alpha   90.00
_cell.angle_beta   90.00
_cell.angle_gamma   90.00
#
_symmetry.space_group_name_H-M   'P 1'
#
loop_
_entity.id
_entity.type
_entity.pdbx_description
1 polymer ?
#
loop_
_entity_poly.entity_id
_entity_poly.type
_entity_poly.pdbx_seq_one_letter_code
_entity_poly.pdbx_strand_id
1 'polypeptide(L)'
;MLKRFFIFFCICAVCNAANAACTATTKTYTACKPGYYLNGGTCASCPSPGTTPDRNTGTITSCYLPSGTSCSDTSGTCSYTSNCYYSL
;
A
#
# COMPACT_ATOMS: atom_id res chain seq x y z
N MET A 1 -23.17 -46.42 54.53
CA MET A 1 -21.87 -45.76 54.73
C MET A 1 -21.41 -45.17 53.41
N LEU A 2 -21.15 -43.86 53.42
CA LEU A 2 -20.85 -43.00 52.27
C LEU A 2 -19.37 -43.05 51.90
N LYS A 3 -19.03 -43.28 50.63
CA LYS A 3 -17.78 -42.81 49.99
C LYS A 3 -17.87 -43.01 48.47
N ARG A 4 -18.43 -42.04 47.71
CA ARG A 4 -17.67 -41.05 46.92
C ARG A 4 -16.37 -41.64 46.34
N PHE A 5 -16.28 -41.80 45.02
CA PHE A 5 -15.36 -40.99 44.21
C PHE A 5 -15.61 -41.15 42.69
N PHE A 6 -16.12 -40.07 42.11
CA PHE A 6 -15.84 -39.52 40.77
C PHE A 6 -16.14 -40.35 39.52
N ILE A 7 -17.35 -40.09 39.02
CA ILE A 7 -17.74 -40.06 37.60
C ILE A 7 -16.57 -39.51 36.76
N PHE A 8 -15.99 -40.34 35.91
CA PHE A 8 -14.96 -39.95 34.95
C PHE A 8 -15.63 -39.07 33.89
N PHE A 9 -15.59 -37.77 34.16
CA PHE A 9 -16.22 -36.72 33.39
C PHE A 9 -15.56 -36.72 32.00
N CYS A 10 -16.32 -37.20 31.01
CA CYS A 10 -15.95 -37.21 29.61
C CYS A 10 -15.98 -35.76 29.08
N ILE A 11 -15.00 -34.96 29.46
CA ILE A 11 -14.77 -33.63 28.89
C ILE A 11 -13.82 -33.81 27.73
N CYS A 12 -14.38 -34.24 26.59
CA CYS A 12 -13.82 -33.84 25.31
C CYS A 12 -13.97 -32.32 25.25
N ALA A 13 -12.97 -31.61 25.77
CA ALA A 13 -12.76 -30.22 25.47
C ALA A 13 -12.54 -30.14 23.95
N VAL A 14 -13.64 -29.95 23.23
CA VAL A 14 -13.65 -29.38 21.90
C VAL A 14 -13.05 -27.99 22.05
N CYS A 15 -11.72 -27.94 22.03
CA CYS A 15 -11.02 -26.73 21.70
C CYS A 15 -11.48 -26.39 20.28
N ASN A 16 -12.45 -25.47 20.21
CA ASN A 16 -12.75 -24.73 19.01
C ASN A 16 -11.40 -24.31 18.43
N ALA A 17 -10.97 -24.99 17.37
CA ALA A 17 -9.94 -24.47 16.52
C ALA A 17 -10.55 -23.18 15.99
N ALA A 18 -10.30 -22.07 16.66
CA ALA A 18 -10.47 -20.77 16.06
C ALA A 18 -9.51 -20.80 14.88
N ASN A 19 -10.03 -21.16 13.70
CA ASN A 19 -9.39 -20.85 12.44
C ASN A 19 -9.36 -19.32 12.39
N ALA A 20 -8.36 -18.73 13.04
CA ALA A 20 -8.01 -17.34 12.84
C ALA A 20 -7.66 -17.25 11.35
N ALA A 21 -8.66 -16.91 10.53
CA ALA A 21 -8.40 -16.52 9.17
C ALA A 21 -7.44 -15.34 9.29
N CYS A 22 -6.21 -15.51 8.85
CA CYS A 22 -5.26 -14.42 8.73
C CYS A 22 -5.85 -13.42 7.73
N THR A 23 -6.70 -12.50 8.20
CA THR A 23 -7.07 -11.32 7.44
C THR A 23 -5.84 -10.46 7.39
N ALA A 24 -5.16 -10.43 6.23
CA ALA A 24 -4.08 -9.49 5.99
C ALA A 24 -4.67 -8.07 6.03
N THR A 25 -4.70 -7.47 7.22
CA THR A 25 -5.27 -6.13 7.47
C THR A 25 -4.43 -5.03 6.83
N THR A 26 -3.18 -5.32 6.48
CA THR A 26 -2.23 -4.36 5.90
C THR A 26 -1.58 -4.95 4.66
N LYS A 27 -2.06 -4.55 3.47
CA LYS A 27 -1.27 -4.66 2.24
C LYS A 27 -0.19 -3.59 2.28
N THR A 28 1.01 -3.96 2.69
CA THR A 28 2.20 -3.14 2.51
C THR A 28 2.76 -3.40 1.13
N TYR A 29 2.77 -2.37 0.29
CA TYR A 29 3.42 -2.39 -1.01
C TYR A 29 4.92 -2.12 -0.84
N THR A 30 5.75 -2.86 -1.57
CA THR A 30 7.20 -2.62 -1.63
C THR A 30 7.60 -1.77 -2.83
N ALA A 31 6.74 -1.71 -3.85
CA ALA A 31 6.93 -0.95 -5.07
C ALA A 31 5.58 -0.61 -5.72
N CYS A 32 5.55 0.49 -6.46
CA CYS A 32 4.36 1.04 -7.11
C CYS A 32 4.50 1.03 -8.63
N LYS A 33 3.34 0.96 -9.32
CA LYS A 33 3.27 1.08 -10.78
C LYS A 33 3.55 2.53 -11.23
N PRO A 34 3.87 2.75 -12.52
CA PRO A 34 3.99 4.10 -13.07
C PRO A 34 2.76 4.96 -12.76
N GLY A 35 2.99 6.22 -12.41
CA GLY A 35 1.95 7.15 -11.96
C GLY A 35 1.70 7.14 -10.45
N TYR A 36 2.42 6.30 -9.70
CA TYR A 36 2.29 6.18 -8.24
C TYR A 36 3.64 6.19 -7.52
N TYR A 37 3.64 6.69 -6.29
CA TYR A 37 4.78 6.72 -5.39
C TYR A 37 4.48 6.01 -4.06
N LEU A 38 5.54 5.52 -3.41
CA LEU A 38 5.42 4.81 -2.15
C LEU A 38 5.33 5.81 -0.99
N ASN A 39 4.22 5.72 -0.25
CA ASN A 39 3.97 6.51 0.94
C ASN A 39 3.58 5.59 2.11
N GLY A 40 4.50 5.39 3.05
CA GLY A 40 4.23 4.58 4.24
C GLY A 40 3.77 3.15 3.96
N GLY A 41 4.22 2.53 2.88
CA GLY A 41 3.78 1.20 2.47
C GLY A 41 2.51 1.17 1.62
N THR A 42 2.01 2.32 1.18
CA THR A 42 0.88 2.44 0.26
C THR A 42 1.28 3.15 -1.02
N CYS A 43 0.64 2.83 -2.15
CA CYS A 43 0.88 3.52 -3.41
C CYS A 43 -0.07 4.70 -3.56
N ALA A 44 0.46 5.91 -3.43
CA ALA A 44 -0.26 7.16 -3.65
C ALA A 44 -0.05 7.65 -5.09
N SER A 45 -1.06 8.26 -5.70
CA SER A 45 -0.97 8.77 -7.08
C SER A 45 -0.11 10.03 -7.16
N CYS A 46 0.75 10.10 -8.17
CA CYS A 46 1.45 11.34 -8.49
C CYS A 46 0.45 12.45 -8.90
N PRO A 47 0.77 13.73 -8.65
CA PRO A 47 -0.04 14.83 -9.16
C PRO A 47 -0.09 14.78 -10.70
N SER A 48 -1.28 14.84 -11.30
CA SER A 48 -1.41 14.88 -12.76
C SER A 48 -0.80 16.17 -13.31
N PRO A 49 -0.06 16.15 -14.45
CA PRO A 49 0.21 15.01 -15.34
C PRO A 49 1.51 14.22 -15.06
N GLY A 50 1.99 14.22 -13.81
CA GLY A 50 3.21 13.54 -13.38
C GLY A 50 3.12 11.99 -13.38
N THR A 51 4.27 11.35 -13.55
CA THR A 51 4.46 9.89 -13.58
C THR A 51 5.68 9.45 -12.76
N THR A 52 5.93 8.14 -12.69
CA THR A 52 7.06 7.50 -12.02
C THR A 52 7.61 6.35 -12.87
N PRO A 53 8.86 5.89 -12.62
CA PRO A 53 9.35 4.65 -13.22
C PRO A 53 8.56 3.43 -12.76
N ASP A 54 8.60 2.33 -13.53
CA ASP A 54 8.01 1.06 -13.08
C ASP A 54 8.71 0.54 -11.82
N ARG A 55 7.97 -0.16 -10.98
CA ARG A 55 8.42 -0.64 -9.66
C ARG A 55 9.03 0.48 -8.79
N ASN A 56 8.43 1.68 -8.81
CA ASN A 56 8.90 2.80 -8.00
C ASN A 56 8.82 2.49 -6.51
N THR A 57 9.94 2.61 -5.81
CA THR A 57 10.05 2.44 -4.35
C THR A 57 10.23 3.75 -3.61
N GLY A 58 10.39 4.86 -4.34
CA GLY A 58 10.62 6.18 -3.77
C GLY A 58 9.34 6.94 -3.44
N THR A 59 9.52 8.09 -2.80
CA THR A 59 8.44 8.95 -2.30
C THR A 59 7.96 9.90 -3.39
N ILE A 60 7.21 10.94 -3.02
CA ILE A 60 6.69 11.94 -3.96
C ILE A 60 7.77 12.58 -4.84
N THR A 61 9.02 12.63 -4.38
CA THR A 61 10.16 13.15 -5.15
C THR A 61 10.56 12.28 -6.33
N SER A 62 10.07 11.03 -6.38
CA SER A 62 10.21 10.16 -7.55
C SER A 62 9.19 10.45 -8.64
N CYS A 63 8.11 11.19 -8.32
CA CYS A 63 7.22 11.69 -9.35
C CYS A 63 7.98 12.69 -10.22
N TYR A 64 7.69 12.69 -11.52
CA TYR A 64 8.19 13.68 -12.45
C TYR A 64 7.23 13.92 -13.61
N LEU A 65 7.31 15.11 -14.19
CA LEU A 65 6.69 15.43 -15.47
C LEU A 65 7.65 15.00 -16.58
N PRO A 66 7.25 14.08 -17.48
CA PRO A 66 8.14 13.63 -18.55
C PRO A 66 8.45 14.77 -19.52
N SER A 67 9.63 14.71 -20.15
CA SER A 67 9.95 15.63 -21.25
C SER A 67 8.91 15.50 -22.38
N GLY A 68 8.63 16.62 -23.04
CA GLY A 68 7.57 16.72 -24.04
C GLY A 68 6.17 16.90 -23.47
N THR A 69 6.00 16.93 -22.14
CA THR A 69 4.70 17.25 -21.53
C THR A 69 4.42 18.73 -21.72
N SER A 70 3.28 19.03 -22.34
CA SER A 70 2.75 20.39 -22.40
C SER A 70 1.88 20.68 -21.18
N CYS A 71 2.06 21.86 -20.62
CA CYS A 71 1.19 22.45 -19.63
C CYS A 71 0.54 23.69 -20.22
N SER A 72 -0.64 24.05 -19.72
CA SER A 72 -1.32 25.29 -20.10
C SER A 72 -1.74 25.99 -18.83
N ASP A 73 -1.30 27.23 -18.69
CA ASP A 73 -1.72 28.12 -17.62
C ASP A 73 -2.18 29.46 -18.25
N THR A 74 -2.63 30.39 -17.42
CA THR A 74 -3.10 31.73 -17.75
C THR A 74 -2.06 32.55 -18.53
N SER A 75 -0.77 32.20 -18.41
CA SER A 75 0.36 32.80 -19.11
C SER A 75 0.65 32.18 -20.50
N GLY A 76 -0.03 31.10 -20.87
CA GLY A 76 0.13 30.39 -22.14
C GLY A 76 0.50 28.91 -21.99
N THR A 77 0.92 28.30 -23.09
CA THR A 77 1.39 26.91 -23.12
C THR A 77 2.87 26.83 -22.73
N CYS A 78 3.18 25.99 -21.76
CA CYS A 78 4.55 25.61 -21.41
C CYS A 78 4.85 24.19 -21.89
N SER A 79 6.11 23.89 -22.22
CA SER A 79 6.54 22.54 -22.57
C SER A 79 7.82 22.22 -21.83
N TYR A 80 7.83 21.08 -21.15
CA TYR A 80 9.01 20.61 -20.43
C TYR A 80 9.99 19.96 -21.39
N THR A 81 11.20 20.51 -21.53
CA THR A 81 12.25 19.96 -22.41
C THR A 81 13.04 18.82 -21.76
N SER A 82 12.93 18.68 -20.43
CA SER A 82 13.58 17.66 -19.60
C SER A 82 12.61 17.15 -18.54
N ASN A 83 12.90 15.99 -17.94
CA ASN A 83 12.09 15.46 -16.84
C ASN A 83 12.14 16.42 -15.63
N CYS A 84 10.98 16.84 -15.12
CA CYS A 84 10.87 17.73 -13.97
C CYS A 84 10.37 16.96 -12.75
N TYR A 85 11.27 16.68 -11.81
CA TYR A 85 10.96 15.97 -10.57
C TYR A 85 10.29 16.90 -9.55
N TYR A 86 9.40 16.33 -8.73
CA TYR A 86 8.74 17.07 -7.66
C TYR A 86 9.71 17.23 -6.48
N SER A 87 9.72 18.41 -5.86
CA SER A 87 10.43 18.69 -4.61
C SER A 87 9.44 18.80 -3.45
N LEU A 88 9.87 18.41 -2.25
CA LEU A 88 9.13 18.64 -1.00
C LEU A 88 9.32 20.09 -0.51
#